data_AF-A0A957D8R3-F1
#
_entry.id   AF-A0A957D8R3-F1
#
_cell.length_a   1.000
_cell.length_b   1.000
_cell.length_c   1.000
_cell.angle_alpha   90.00
_cell.angle_beta   90.00
_cell.angle_gamma   90.00
#
_symmetry.space_group_name_H-M   'P 1'
#
loop_
_entity.id
_entity.type
_entity.pdbx_description
1 polymer ?
#
loop_
_entity_poly.entity_id
_entity_poly.type
_entity_poly.pdbx_seq_one_letter_code
_entity_poly.pdbx_strand_id
1 'polypeptide(L)'
;MAQLIPTTPIQGSPPEVIRLFHLLKRLPDEVVVVQRLPALHGPGPDFLLLRDNRALFIVVSTSTPQEAERGGQMDLFGGEIRPLGEVEQERLIEISHSITTDTQLSTAIIFPNLNQKHLGGQRSGAIWVSKETLAPDRFANWLDDHLSPPLSTVAIGRIREQFTPEAVVPAAFTVRQPIERHTEAELGQYLLDYDQEHALKLDLNLTDAGQTTAQDFKLRLINGVAGSGKSLIVIYRAHILRRLFPRKRILVLTHNRALIHDLRRRYTQLSAGDREVQLYTFLGWCRRHWPQDKVWRKTIGYRARLSLAAQIGHEFLGDTAVSEQMLLEEIDWYKDRLLFSRDDYLQADRTGRGFALNQSIRGRVYDAMTAYHEALQNQQLMDWGDVPRQLWRFWHNGEAALPRYDIILVDEAQFFAPLWFEIIKRILTPDTGHLFLVADASQGFLKRGQSWLSSGLDVRGRVHRLQKSYRT
;
A
#
# COMPACT_ATOMS: atom_id res chain seq x y z
N MET A 1 -3.64 13.88 -18.44
CA MET A 1 -4.28 12.54 -18.46
C MET A 1 -5.00 12.37 -17.15
N ALA A 2 -6.24 11.87 -17.19
CA ALA A 2 -7.10 11.72 -16.02
C ALA A 2 -6.46 10.96 -14.87
N GLN A 3 -6.85 11.32 -13.65
CA GLN A 3 -6.44 10.63 -12.45
C GLN A 3 -7.28 9.35 -12.28
N LEU A 4 -6.72 8.21 -12.66
CA LEU A 4 -7.36 6.90 -12.47
C LEU A 4 -7.04 6.28 -11.11
N ILE A 5 -8.08 5.70 -10.52
CA ILE A 5 -8.04 5.02 -9.22
C ILE A 5 -8.75 3.68 -9.38
N PRO A 6 -8.03 2.54 -9.50
CA PRO A 6 -6.56 2.41 -9.60
C PRO A 6 -5.99 2.79 -10.98
N THR A 7 -4.66 2.84 -11.09
CA THR A 7 -3.91 3.20 -12.32
C THR A 7 -3.90 2.14 -13.41
N THR A 8 -4.25 0.91 -13.05
CA THR A 8 -4.35 -0.24 -13.96
C THR A 8 -5.74 -0.87 -13.84
N PRO A 9 -6.35 -1.35 -14.93
CA PRO A 9 -7.66 -1.98 -14.87
C PRO A 9 -7.66 -3.15 -13.87
N ILE A 10 -8.72 -3.32 -13.09
CA ILE A 10 -8.85 -4.45 -12.17
C ILE A 10 -8.77 -5.79 -12.90
N GLN A 11 -7.97 -6.72 -12.38
CA GLN A 11 -7.83 -8.07 -12.92
C GLN A 11 -9.19 -8.80 -12.92
N GLY A 12 -9.50 -9.46 -14.04
CA GLY A 12 -10.79 -10.12 -14.23
C GLY A 12 -11.90 -9.20 -14.76
N SER A 13 -11.62 -7.91 -14.98
CA SER A 13 -12.57 -7.02 -15.68
C SER A 13 -12.86 -7.55 -17.10
N PRO A 14 -14.11 -7.47 -17.59
CA PRO A 14 -14.43 -7.80 -18.98
C PRO A 14 -13.60 -6.99 -19.99
N PRO A 15 -13.31 -7.53 -21.19
CA PRO A 15 -12.57 -6.82 -22.23
C PRO A 15 -13.16 -5.45 -22.59
N GLU A 16 -14.48 -5.32 -22.54
CA GLU A 16 -15.25 -4.10 -22.76
C GLU A 16 -14.92 -3.02 -21.72
N VAL A 17 -14.88 -3.41 -20.44
CA VAL A 17 -14.51 -2.54 -19.32
C VAL A 17 -13.05 -2.08 -19.45
N ILE A 18 -12.15 -2.99 -19.83
CA ILE A 18 -10.73 -2.67 -20.05
C ILE A 18 -10.58 -1.69 -21.23
N ARG A 19 -11.31 -1.89 -22.32
CA ARG A 19 -11.32 -0.99 -23.48
C ARG A 19 -11.76 0.42 -23.07
N LEU A 20 -12.83 0.52 -22.28
CA LEU A 20 -13.29 1.82 -21.77
C LEU A 20 -12.27 2.43 -20.80
N PHE A 21 -11.68 1.67 -19.88
CA PHE A 21 -10.64 2.16 -18.98
C PHE A 21 -9.50 2.87 -19.76
N HIS A 22 -9.05 2.27 -20.85
CA HIS A 22 -7.99 2.83 -21.69
C HIS A 22 -8.40 4.12 -22.41
N LEU A 23 -9.68 4.25 -22.75
CA LEU A 23 -10.26 5.49 -23.28
C LEU A 23 -10.31 6.56 -22.20
N LEU A 24 -10.83 6.23 -21.02
CA LEU A 24 -10.93 7.13 -19.86
C LEU A 24 -9.57 7.69 -19.43
N LYS A 25 -8.51 6.90 -19.56
CA LYS A 25 -7.12 7.35 -19.30
C LYS A 25 -6.66 8.53 -20.15
N ARG A 26 -7.23 8.71 -21.33
CA ARG A 26 -6.86 9.78 -22.27
C ARG A 26 -7.54 11.10 -21.97
N LEU A 27 -8.52 11.13 -21.06
CA LEU A 27 -9.21 12.35 -20.64
C LEU A 27 -8.25 13.36 -19.96
N PRO A 28 -8.64 14.64 -19.82
CA PRO A 28 -7.88 15.65 -19.09
C PRO A 28 -7.59 15.25 -17.64
N ASP A 29 -6.51 15.78 -17.06
CA ASP A 29 -6.09 15.52 -15.67
C ASP A 29 -7.05 16.08 -14.60
N GLU A 30 -7.92 17.02 -14.96
CA GLU A 30 -9.02 17.51 -14.14
C GLU A 30 -10.07 16.43 -13.82
N VAL A 31 -10.12 15.35 -14.60
CA VAL A 31 -11.09 14.26 -14.42
C VAL A 31 -10.51 13.21 -13.49
N VAL A 32 -11.23 12.91 -12.41
CA VAL A 32 -10.97 11.77 -11.55
C VAL A 32 -11.86 10.62 -11.96
N VAL A 33 -11.26 9.45 -12.20
CA VAL A 33 -11.95 8.23 -12.60
C VAL A 33 -11.70 7.15 -11.56
N VAL A 34 -12.74 6.76 -10.84
CA VAL A 34 -12.69 5.66 -9.86
C VAL A 34 -13.31 4.42 -10.50
N GLN A 35 -12.54 3.33 -10.61
CA GLN A 35 -13.08 2.02 -10.97
C GLN A 35 -13.54 1.30 -9.70
N ARG A 36 -14.75 0.72 -9.73
CA ARG A 36 -15.28 -0.08 -8.62
C ARG A 36 -14.43 -1.34 -8.42
N LEU A 37 -14.47 -1.91 -7.21
CA LEU A 37 -13.90 -3.22 -6.88
C LEU A 37 -15.04 -4.25 -6.71
N PRO A 38 -15.53 -4.90 -7.78
CA PRO A 38 -16.69 -5.81 -7.70
C PRO A 38 -16.48 -6.97 -6.72
N ALA A 39 -15.25 -7.48 -6.63
CA ALA A 39 -14.90 -8.56 -5.71
C ALA A 39 -15.10 -8.21 -4.22
N LEU A 40 -15.16 -6.92 -3.87
CA LEU A 40 -15.39 -6.47 -2.49
C LEU A 40 -16.85 -6.10 -2.20
N HIS A 41 -17.54 -5.55 -3.20
CA HIS A 41 -18.82 -4.83 -2.99
C HIS A 41 -19.98 -5.36 -3.83
N GLY A 42 -19.76 -6.44 -4.59
CA GLY A 42 -20.79 -7.02 -5.46
C GLY A 42 -21.04 -6.20 -6.73
N PRO A 43 -22.17 -6.46 -7.43
CA PRO A 43 -22.52 -5.77 -8.66
C PRO A 43 -22.77 -4.26 -8.42
N GLY A 44 -22.69 -3.50 -9.50
CA GLY A 44 -22.87 -2.04 -9.48
C GLY A 44 -22.28 -1.40 -10.73
N PRO A 45 -22.22 -0.05 -10.79
CA PRO A 45 -21.54 0.70 -11.83
C PRO A 45 -20.04 0.42 -11.82
N ASP A 46 -19.46 0.27 -13.01
CA ASP A 46 -18.05 -0.06 -13.21
C ASP A 46 -17.14 1.15 -12.90
N PHE A 47 -17.61 2.35 -13.25
CA PHE A 47 -16.86 3.60 -13.06
C PHE A 47 -17.70 4.71 -12.44
N LEU A 48 -17.02 5.53 -11.63
CA LEU A 48 -17.46 6.84 -11.18
C LEU A 48 -16.50 7.89 -11.75
N LEU A 49 -17.03 8.83 -12.50
CA LEU A 49 -16.29 9.97 -13.02
C LEU A 49 -16.65 11.22 -12.23
N LEU A 50 -15.64 12.01 -11.86
CA LEU A 50 -15.79 13.26 -11.12
C LEU A 50 -15.00 14.38 -11.79
N ARG A 51 -15.64 15.51 -12.04
CA ARG A 51 -15.04 16.74 -12.59
C ARG A 51 -15.85 17.95 -12.12
N ASP A 52 -15.20 18.98 -11.57
CA ASP A 52 -15.86 20.25 -11.15
C ASP A 52 -17.12 20.07 -10.29
N ASN A 53 -17.04 19.19 -9.28
CA ASN A 53 -18.16 18.78 -8.42
C ASN A 53 -19.35 18.15 -9.17
N ARG A 54 -19.17 17.69 -10.41
CA ARG A 54 -20.16 16.92 -11.14
C ARG A 54 -19.78 15.45 -11.14
N ALA A 55 -20.77 14.58 -11.25
CA ALA A 55 -20.57 13.14 -11.24
C ALA A 55 -21.27 12.46 -12.42
N LEU A 56 -20.70 11.34 -12.86
CA LEU A 56 -21.32 10.41 -13.79
C LEU A 56 -21.00 8.98 -13.37
N PHE A 57 -22.04 8.16 -13.19
CA PHE A 57 -21.88 6.71 -13.05
C PHE A 57 -21.96 6.03 -14.40
N ILE A 58 -21.07 5.08 -14.63
CA ILE A 58 -21.01 4.32 -15.88
C ILE A 58 -21.10 2.83 -15.59
N VAL A 59 -22.04 2.16 -16.24
CA VAL A 59 -22.04 0.70 -16.42
C VAL A 59 -21.62 0.39 -17.86
N VAL A 60 -20.76 -0.62 -18.02
CA VAL A 60 -20.35 -1.11 -19.34
C VAL A 60 -21.06 -2.42 -19.64
N SER A 61 -21.87 -2.41 -20.70
CA SER A 61 -22.53 -3.60 -21.19
C SER A 61 -21.56 -4.49 -21.96
N THR A 62 -21.70 -5.80 -21.77
CA THR A 62 -21.01 -6.84 -22.55
C THR A 62 -21.84 -7.35 -23.73
N SER A 63 -23.04 -6.79 -23.92
CA SER A 63 -24.00 -7.23 -24.94
C SER A 63 -23.41 -7.21 -26.35
N THR A 64 -23.75 -8.25 -27.11
CA THR A 64 -23.36 -8.43 -28.51
C THR A 64 -24.47 -7.98 -29.46
N PRO A 65 -24.15 -7.67 -30.73
CA PRO A 65 -25.17 -7.35 -31.73
C PRO A 65 -26.25 -8.42 -31.88
N GLN A 66 -25.90 -9.71 -31.77
CA GLN A 66 -26.84 -10.82 -31.86
C GLN A 66 -27.84 -10.83 -30.70
N GLU A 67 -27.40 -10.51 -29.49
CA GLU A 67 -28.27 -10.40 -28.32
C GLU A 67 -29.19 -9.18 -28.41
N ALA A 68 -28.69 -8.06 -28.93
CA ALA A 68 -29.50 -6.86 -29.17
C ALA A 68 -30.61 -7.10 -30.20
N GLU A 69 -30.33 -7.88 -31.26
CA GLU A 69 -31.32 -8.25 -32.28
C GLU A 69 -32.36 -9.24 -31.75
N ARG A 70 -31.95 -10.19 -30.88
CA ARG A 70 -32.84 -11.16 -30.24
C ARG A 70 -33.71 -10.57 -29.13
N GLY A 71 -33.20 -9.57 -28.39
CA GLY A 71 -33.92 -8.86 -27.32
C GLY A 71 -35.18 -8.09 -27.78
N GLY A 72 -35.43 -8.02 -29.09
CA GLY A 72 -36.65 -7.47 -29.69
C GLY A 72 -37.65 -8.51 -30.22
N GLN A 73 -37.37 -9.82 -30.08
CA GLN A 73 -38.23 -10.91 -30.55
C GLN A 73 -38.59 -11.85 -29.38
N MET A 74 -39.79 -12.44 -29.39
CA MET A 74 -40.16 -13.49 -28.43
C MET A 74 -39.36 -14.77 -28.73
N ASP A 75 -38.86 -15.43 -27.68
CA ASP A 75 -38.28 -16.76 -27.82
C ASP A 75 -39.34 -17.75 -28.31
N LEU A 76 -39.00 -18.56 -29.31
CA LEU A 76 -39.86 -19.64 -29.82
C LEU A 76 -40.09 -20.75 -28.79
N PHE A 77 -39.29 -20.78 -27.71
CA PHE A 77 -39.31 -21.81 -26.67
C PHE A 77 -39.70 -21.32 -25.27
N GLY A 78 -40.23 -20.10 -25.14
CA GLY A 78 -40.80 -19.61 -23.87
C GLY A 78 -39.78 -19.24 -22.79
N GLY A 79 -38.49 -19.06 -23.13
CA GLY A 79 -37.53 -18.43 -22.22
C GLY A 79 -37.75 -16.92 -22.12
N GLU A 80 -37.62 -16.35 -20.90
CA GLU A 80 -37.62 -14.91 -20.71
C GLU A 80 -36.36 -14.30 -21.37
N ILE A 81 -36.52 -13.68 -22.55
CA ILE A 81 -35.46 -12.85 -23.13
C ILE A 81 -35.49 -11.51 -22.41
N ARG A 82 -34.52 -11.27 -21.54
CA ARG A 82 -34.35 -9.96 -20.89
C ARG A 82 -34.06 -8.87 -21.93
N PRO A 83 -34.80 -7.75 -21.92
CA PRO A 83 -34.48 -6.60 -22.75
C PRO A 83 -33.03 -6.11 -22.61
N LEU A 84 -32.49 -5.61 -23.73
CA LEU A 84 -31.18 -4.95 -23.75
C LEU A 84 -31.12 -3.82 -22.70
N GLY A 85 -30.05 -3.78 -21.91
CA GLY A 85 -29.81 -2.72 -20.93
C GLY A 85 -30.54 -2.88 -19.60
N GLU A 86 -31.42 -3.87 -19.44
CA GLU A 86 -32.18 -4.06 -18.20
C GLU A 86 -31.26 -4.41 -17.01
N VAL A 87 -30.35 -5.37 -17.20
CA VAL A 87 -29.37 -5.76 -16.16
C VAL A 87 -28.45 -4.61 -15.79
N GLU A 88 -28.02 -3.82 -16.78
CA GLU A 88 -27.21 -2.64 -16.55
C GLU A 88 -27.98 -1.54 -15.81
N GLN A 89 -29.26 -1.36 -16.13
CA GLN A 89 -30.14 -0.40 -15.46
C GLN A 89 -30.39 -0.78 -14.00
N GLU A 90 -30.60 -2.07 -13.69
CA GLU A 90 -30.73 -2.57 -12.31
C GLU A 90 -29.51 -2.18 -11.46
N ARG A 91 -28.29 -2.38 -11.99
CA ARG A 91 -27.03 -2.02 -11.31
C ARG A 91 -26.89 -0.52 -11.05
N LEU A 92 -27.46 0.32 -11.91
CA LEU A 92 -27.47 1.78 -11.73
C LEU A 92 -28.53 2.21 -10.71
N ILE A 93 -29.72 1.60 -10.76
CA ILE A 93 -30.84 1.92 -9.86
C ILE A 93 -30.45 1.63 -8.41
N GLU A 94 -29.87 0.46 -8.13
CA GLU A 94 -29.44 0.09 -6.78
C GLU A 94 -28.55 1.15 -6.12
N ILE A 95 -27.57 1.69 -6.85
CA ILE A 95 -26.69 2.74 -6.33
C ILE A 95 -27.40 4.09 -6.25
N SER A 96 -28.10 4.50 -7.32
CA SER A 96 -28.75 5.81 -7.38
C SER A 96 -29.81 6.00 -6.29
N HIS A 97 -30.58 4.95 -5.95
CA HIS A 97 -31.58 5.00 -4.88
C HIS A 97 -30.97 5.01 -3.48
N SER A 98 -29.77 4.44 -3.33
CA SER A 98 -29.05 4.42 -2.05
C SER A 98 -28.38 5.76 -1.70
N ILE A 99 -28.23 6.67 -2.67
CA ILE A 99 -27.52 7.95 -2.52
C ILE A 99 -28.51 9.12 -2.58
N THR A 100 -28.73 9.79 -1.45
CA THR A 100 -29.49 11.04 -1.42
C THR A 100 -28.59 12.23 -1.75
N THR A 101 -28.80 12.86 -2.91
CA THR A 101 -28.11 14.05 -3.40
C THR A 101 -29.02 15.27 -3.50
N ASP A 102 -28.41 16.45 -3.62
CA ASP A 102 -29.08 17.74 -3.82
C ASP A 102 -29.63 17.93 -5.25
N THR A 103 -29.05 17.24 -6.23
CA THR A 103 -29.51 17.26 -7.63
C THR A 103 -29.55 15.84 -8.21
N GLN A 104 -30.20 15.67 -9.36
CA GLN A 104 -30.29 14.37 -10.03
C GLN A 104 -28.91 13.89 -10.51
N LEU A 105 -28.59 12.65 -10.16
CA LEU A 105 -27.36 11.99 -10.60
C LEU A 105 -27.45 11.65 -12.09
N SER A 106 -26.34 11.85 -12.80
CA SER A 106 -26.20 11.38 -14.17
C SER A 106 -25.71 9.94 -14.20
N THR A 107 -26.32 9.12 -15.06
CA THR A 107 -25.97 7.71 -15.22
C THR A 107 -25.93 7.35 -16.70
N ALA A 108 -24.97 6.52 -17.09
CA ALA A 108 -24.81 6.06 -18.46
C ALA A 108 -24.57 4.55 -18.56
N ILE A 109 -25.16 3.95 -19.59
CA ILE A 109 -24.88 2.58 -20.00
C ILE A 109 -24.12 2.66 -21.31
N ILE A 110 -22.87 2.20 -21.29
CA ILE A 110 -22.00 2.18 -22.46
C ILE A 110 -22.09 0.80 -23.10
N PHE A 111 -22.32 0.77 -24.42
CA PHE A 111 -22.38 -0.46 -25.22
C PHE A 111 -21.22 -0.47 -26.24
N PRO A 112 -20.00 -0.93 -25.87
CA PRO A 112 -18.81 -0.79 -26.71
C PRO A 112 -18.85 -1.62 -28.00
N ASN A 113 -19.74 -2.61 -28.05
CA ASN A 113 -19.87 -3.55 -29.16
C ASN A 113 -21.10 -3.25 -30.03
N LEU A 114 -21.94 -2.28 -29.65
CA LEU A 114 -23.18 -1.94 -30.35
C LEU A 114 -23.08 -0.59 -31.04
N ASN A 115 -23.48 -0.56 -32.31
CA ASN A 115 -23.69 0.67 -33.08
C ASN A 115 -25.03 1.32 -32.71
N GLN A 116 -25.19 2.60 -33.03
CA GLN A 116 -26.42 3.36 -32.78
C GLN A 116 -27.69 2.65 -33.30
N LYS A 117 -27.60 2.00 -34.46
CA LYS A 117 -28.72 1.26 -35.07
C LYS A 117 -29.26 0.11 -34.20
N HIS A 118 -28.47 -0.43 -33.27
CA HIS A 118 -28.89 -1.53 -32.40
C HIS A 118 -29.56 -1.05 -31.10
N LEU A 119 -29.36 0.22 -30.71
CA LEU A 119 -29.79 0.71 -29.39
C LEU A 119 -31.28 1.08 -29.32
N GLY A 120 -32.02 1.00 -30.43
CA GLY A 120 -33.44 1.35 -30.46
C GLY A 120 -33.73 2.78 -29.99
N GLY A 121 -34.97 3.04 -29.56
CA GLY A 121 -35.32 4.27 -28.86
C GLY A 121 -34.89 4.22 -27.40
N GLN A 122 -34.25 5.28 -26.91
CA GLN A 122 -33.76 5.39 -25.53
C GLN A 122 -34.91 5.13 -24.55
N ARG A 123 -34.74 4.12 -23.67
CA ARG A 123 -35.69 3.85 -22.58
C ARG A 123 -35.37 4.77 -21.39
N SER A 124 -36.39 5.18 -20.65
CA SER A 124 -36.27 6.10 -19.51
C SER A 124 -35.33 5.54 -18.43
N GLY A 125 -34.36 6.34 -17.98
CA GLY A 125 -33.46 5.96 -16.87
C GLY A 125 -32.04 6.47 -17.07
N ALA A 126 -31.23 5.73 -17.81
CA ALA A 126 -29.82 6.05 -18.08
C ALA A 126 -29.57 6.53 -19.53
N ILE A 127 -28.46 7.24 -19.73
CA ILE A 127 -28.01 7.66 -21.05
C ILE A 127 -27.32 6.48 -21.75
N TRP A 128 -27.82 6.08 -22.92
CA TRP A 128 -27.26 4.97 -23.68
C TRP A 128 -26.20 5.47 -24.65
N VAL A 129 -25.01 4.88 -24.60
CA VAL A 129 -23.86 5.30 -25.41
C VAL A 129 -23.44 4.18 -26.33
N SER A 130 -23.46 4.46 -27.64
CA SER A 130 -23.03 3.56 -28.69
C SER A 130 -21.52 3.59 -28.90
N LYS A 131 -21.03 2.58 -29.64
CA LYS A 131 -19.64 2.46 -30.07
C LYS A 131 -19.13 3.70 -30.82
N GLU A 132 -19.96 4.37 -31.62
CA GLU A 132 -19.56 5.54 -32.43
C GLU A 132 -19.16 6.77 -31.59
N THR A 133 -19.69 6.87 -30.36
CA THR A 133 -19.39 7.94 -29.40
C THR A 133 -18.08 7.68 -28.64
N LEU A 134 -17.56 6.45 -28.64
CA LEU A 134 -16.34 6.04 -27.91
C LEU A 134 -15.02 6.43 -28.59
N ALA A 135 -15.05 7.27 -29.62
CA ALA A 135 -13.84 7.88 -30.17
C ALA A 135 -13.30 8.94 -29.19
N PRO A 136 -11.98 9.07 -28.97
CA PRO A 136 -11.41 9.93 -27.92
C PRO A 136 -11.98 11.36 -27.87
N ASP A 137 -11.98 12.07 -28.99
CA ASP A 137 -12.43 13.47 -29.04
C ASP A 137 -13.95 13.59 -28.87
N ARG A 138 -14.70 12.63 -29.39
CA ARG A 138 -16.16 12.60 -29.27
C ARG A 138 -16.59 12.26 -27.85
N PHE A 139 -15.91 11.32 -27.21
CA PHE A 139 -16.23 10.87 -25.87
C PHE A 139 -15.96 11.96 -24.83
N ALA A 140 -14.87 12.72 -24.99
CA ALA A 140 -14.57 13.86 -24.12
C ALA A 140 -15.67 14.94 -24.21
N ASN A 141 -16.06 15.33 -25.43
CA ASN A 141 -17.15 16.30 -25.62
C ASN A 141 -18.48 15.77 -25.08
N TRP A 142 -18.79 14.50 -25.38
CA TRP A 142 -20.00 13.85 -24.87
C TRP A 142 -20.02 13.82 -23.33
N LEU A 143 -18.90 13.53 -22.68
CA LEU A 143 -18.81 13.53 -21.22
C LEU A 143 -19.19 14.90 -20.64
N ASP A 144 -18.66 15.98 -21.21
CA ASP A 144 -18.89 17.34 -20.71
C ASP A 144 -20.37 17.75 -20.79
N ASP A 145 -21.08 17.30 -21.81
CA ASP A 145 -22.51 17.55 -22.01
C ASP A 145 -23.41 16.70 -21.08
N HIS A 146 -22.89 15.60 -20.52
CA HIS A 146 -23.69 14.59 -19.81
C HIS A 146 -23.30 14.37 -18.35
N LEU A 147 -22.35 15.15 -17.81
CA LEU A 147 -22.10 15.23 -16.38
C LEU A 147 -23.34 15.76 -15.63
N SER A 148 -23.52 15.35 -14.37
CA SER A 148 -24.60 15.90 -13.53
C SER A 148 -24.49 17.43 -13.39
N PRO A 149 -25.56 18.13 -12.97
CA PRO A 149 -25.40 19.45 -12.38
C PRO A 149 -24.35 19.44 -11.25
N PRO A 150 -23.72 20.59 -10.92
CA PRO A 150 -22.81 20.68 -9.80
C PRO A 150 -23.47 20.19 -8.50
N LEU A 151 -22.78 19.31 -7.79
CA LEU A 151 -23.19 18.69 -6.54
C LEU A 151 -22.50 19.38 -5.37
N SER A 152 -23.17 19.40 -4.21
CA SER A 152 -22.54 19.80 -2.96
C SER A 152 -21.38 18.86 -2.56
N THR A 153 -20.41 19.37 -1.80
CA THR A 153 -19.31 18.55 -1.25
C THR A 153 -19.83 17.38 -0.40
N VAL A 154 -20.95 17.58 0.29
CA VAL A 154 -21.61 16.52 1.09
C VAL A 154 -22.16 15.42 0.18
N ALA A 155 -22.81 15.78 -0.94
CA ALA A 155 -23.30 14.81 -1.91
C ALA A 155 -22.16 14.02 -2.56
N ILE A 156 -21.05 14.68 -2.94
CA ILE A 156 -19.83 14.00 -3.43
C ILE A 156 -19.29 13.03 -2.37
N GLY A 157 -19.30 13.42 -1.09
CA GLY A 157 -18.94 12.54 0.02
C GLY A 157 -19.79 11.27 0.06
N ARG A 158 -21.12 11.41 0.07
CA ARG A 158 -22.06 10.27 0.07
C ARG A 158 -21.91 9.37 -1.15
N ILE A 159 -21.70 9.95 -2.33
CA ILE A 159 -21.42 9.21 -3.56
C ILE A 159 -20.19 8.32 -3.37
N ARG A 160 -19.10 8.88 -2.85
CA ARG A 160 -17.86 8.14 -2.61
C ARG A 160 -18.01 7.09 -1.52
N GLU A 161 -18.71 7.39 -0.43
CA GLU A 161 -19.01 6.42 0.64
C GLU A 161 -19.70 5.16 0.09
N GLN A 162 -20.67 5.33 -0.82
CA GLN A 162 -21.39 4.19 -1.42
C GLN A 162 -20.62 3.51 -2.56
N PHE A 163 -19.89 4.28 -3.37
CA PHE A 163 -19.20 3.74 -4.54
C PHE A 163 -17.86 3.06 -4.20
N THR A 164 -17.13 3.64 -3.24
CA THR A 164 -15.79 3.22 -2.79
C THR A 164 -15.75 3.17 -1.24
N PRO A 165 -16.53 2.29 -0.60
CA PRO A 165 -16.60 2.22 0.85
C PRO A 165 -15.26 1.85 1.51
N GLU A 166 -14.32 1.29 0.76
CA GLU A 166 -12.95 1.07 1.21
C GLU A 166 -12.14 2.36 1.39
N ALA A 167 -12.60 3.51 0.89
CA ALA A 167 -12.01 4.82 1.14
C ALA A 167 -12.55 5.48 2.41
N VAL A 168 -13.56 4.88 3.06
CA VAL A 168 -14.19 5.40 4.28
C VAL A 168 -13.30 5.18 5.50
N VAL A 169 -13.07 6.25 6.25
CA VAL A 169 -12.32 6.32 7.49
C VAL A 169 -13.27 6.48 8.67
N PRO A 170 -13.44 5.47 9.53
CA PRO A 170 -14.20 5.57 10.76
C PRO A 170 -13.74 6.75 11.61
N ALA A 171 -14.68 7.48 12.24
CA ALA A 171 -14.36 8.58 13.15
C ALA A 171 -13.45 8.15 14.32
N ALA A 172 -13.53 6.89 14.77
CA ALA A 172 -12.62 6.33 15.77
C ALA A 172 -11.14 6.31 15.33
N PHE A 173 -10.87 6.52 14.03
CA PHE A 173 -9.52 6.54 13.47
C PHE A 173 -8.97 7.95 13.28
N THR A 174 -9.78 9.00 13.42
CA THR A 174 -9.35 10.38 13.28
C THR A 174 -8.87 10.96 14.61
N VAL A 175 -7.92 11.89 14.54
CA VAL A 175 -7.36 12.57 15.73
C VAL A 175 -8.35 13.60 16.29
N ARG A 176 -9.18 14.19 15.41
CA ARG A 176 -10.28 15.07 15.78
C ARG A 176 -11.49 14.19 16.10
N GLN A 177 -11.79 14.00 17.38
CA GLN A 177 -13.13 13.58 17.77
C GLN A 177 -14.07 14.78 17.60
N PRO A 178 -15.30 14.61 17.09
CA PRO A 178 -16.23 15.71 17.01
C PRO A 178 -16.44 16.26 18.42
N ILE A 179 -16.21 17.56 18.60
CA ILE A 179 -16.87 18.27 19.69
C ILE A 179 -18.35 18.23 19.30
N GLU A 180 -19.17 17.49 20.05
CA GLU A 180 -20.63 17.49 19.90
C GLU A 180 -21.15 18.92 20.12
N ARG A 181 -21.17 19.70 19.04
CA ARG A 181 -22.02 20.88 18.95
C ARG A 181 -23.31 20.38 18.33
N HIS A 182 -24.33 20.23 19.16
CA HIS A 182 -25.71 20.00 18.76
C HIS A 182 -26.19 21.22 17.95
N THR A 183 -25.80 21.28 16.68
CA THR A 183 -26.43 22.10 15.65
C THR A 183 -26.31 21.34 14.33
N GLU A 184 -27.40 20.68 13.99
CA GLU A 184 -27.79 20.08 12.70
C GLU A 184 -26.82 20.25 11.52
N ALA A 185 -25.88 19.32 11.42
CA ALA A 185 -25.39 18.72 10.19
C ALA A 185 -24.66 17.44 10.61
N GLU A 186 -25.19 16.28 10.25
CA GLU A 186 -24.46 15.01 10.43
C GLU A 186 -23.11 15.14 9.71
N LEU A 187 -22.03 15.28 10.49
CA LEU A 187 -20.68 15.23 9.95
C LEU A 187 -20.51 13.85 9.32
N GLY A 188 -20.53 13.79 7.99
CA GLY A 188 -20.36 12.58 7.20
C GLY A 188 -19.07 11.82 7.58
N GLN A 189 -18.96 10.58 7.11
CA GLN A 189 -17.79 9.77 7.42
C GLN A 189 -16.54 10.43 6.80
N TYR A 190 -15.40 10.35 7.49
CA TYR A 190 -14.16 10.88 6.92
C TYR A 190 -13.78 10.02 5.72
N LEU A 191 -13.40 10.62 4.60
CA LEU A 191 -12.92 9.88 3.42
C LEU A 191 -11.41 10.10 3.26
N LEU A 192 -10.72 9.07 2.77
CA LEU A 192 -9.43 9.28 2.14
C LEU A 192 -9.60 10.28 0.99
N ASP A 193 -8.65 11.20 0.81
CA ASP A 193 -8.63 12.00 -0.41
C ASP A 193 -8.28 11.13 -1.64
N TYR A 194 -8.36 11.70 -2.84
CA TYR A 194 -8.07 10.97 -4.07
C TYR A 194 -6.61 10.50 -4.16
N ASP A 195 -5.66 11.20 -3.53
CA ASP A 195 -4.24 10.84 -3.55
C ASP A 195 -3.96 9.66 -2.61
N GLN A 196 -4.56 9.66 -1.42
CA GLN A 196 -4.55 8.56 -0.47
C GLN A 196 -5.29 7.33 -1.00
N GLU A 197 -6.45 7.51 -1.63
CA GLU A 197 -7.21 6.42 -2.25
C GLU A 197 -6.44 5.82 -3.43
N HIS A 198 -5.80 6.66 -4.24
CA HIS A 198 -4.88 6.22 -5.27
C HIS A 198 -3.74 5.39 -4.68
N ALA A 199 -3.03 5.90 -3.66
CA ALA A 199 -1.96 5.18 -2.98
C ALA A 199 -2.43 3.84 -2.39
N LEU A 200 -3.64 3.80 -1.83
CA LEU A 200 -4.28 2.60 -1.29
C LEU A 200 -4.53 1.55 -2.38
N LYS A 201 -4.94 1.96 -3.58
CA LYS A 201 -5.34 1.07 -4.68
C LYS A 201 -4.27 0.86 -5.76
N LEU A 202 -3.08 1.44 -5.61
CA LEU A 202 -1.96 1.17 -6.51
C LEU A 202 -1.70 -0.34 -6.58
N ASP A 203 -1.54 -0.89 -7.79
CA ASP A 203 -1.02 -2.25 -7.98
C ASP A 203 -1.78 -3.39 -7.28
N LEU A 204 -3.10 -3.28 -7.13
CA LEU A 204 -3.93 -4.35 -6.53
C LEU A 204 -3.98 -5.65 -7.35
N ASN A 205 -3.57 -5.63 -8.61
CA ASN A 205 -3.49 -6.82 -9.45
C ASN A 205 -2.22 -7.62 -9.10
N LEU A 206 -2.39 -8.69 -8.34
CA LEU A 206 -1.34 -9.62 -7.92
C LEU A 206 -1.57 -10.95 -8.63
N THR A 207 -0.79 -11.23 -9.68
CA THR A 207 -0.88 -12.47 -10.45
C THR A 207 -0.04 -13.57 -9.82
N ASP A 208 -0.50 -14.82 -9.95
CA ASP A 208 0.30 -16.01 -9.60
C ASP A 208 1.29 -16.40 -10.71
N ALA A 209 1.08 -15.88 -11.93
CA ALA A 209 2.08 -15.92 -12.98
C ALA A 209 3.19 -14.91 -12.64
N GLY A 210 4.40 -15.41 -12.42
CA GLY A 210 5.58 -14.60 -12.16
C GLY A 210 5.75 -13.53 -13.23
N GLN A 211 5.99 -12.29 -12.81
CA GLN A 211 6.30 -11.24 -13.77
C GLN A 211 7.78 -11.36 -14.11
N THR A 212 8.11 -11.32 -15.41
CA THR A 212 9.50 -11.22 -15.89
C THR A 212 10.05 -9.82 -15.59
N THR A 213 10.10 -9.44 -14.32
CA THR A 213 10.76 -8.22 -13.88
C THR A 213 12.23 -8.50 -13.63
N ALA A 214 13.10 -7.52 -13.86
CA ALA A 214 14.54 -7.62 -13.52
C ALA A 214 14.81 -7.78 -12.00
N GLN A 215 13.75 -7.85 -11.18
CA GLN A 215 13.80 -8.09 -9.75
C GLN A 215 12.87 -9.27 -9.43
N ASP A 216 13.27 -10.11 -8.48
CA ASP A 216 12.55 -11.30 -8.01
C ASP A 216 11.20 -10.99 -7.32
N PHE A 217 10.76 -9.73 -7.25
CA PHE A 217 9.49 -9.32 -6.63
C PHE A 217 9.07 -7.91 -7.07
N LYS A 218 7.80 -7.56 -6.83
CA LYS A 218 7.21 -6.25 -7.10
C LYS A 218 7.38 -5.30 -5.91
N LEU A 219 7.86 -4.09 -6.14
CA LEU A 219 8.15 -3.09 -5.09
C LEU A 219 7.42 -1.77 -5.33
N ARG A 220 6.75 -1.24 -4.29
CA ARG A 220 6.20 0.13 -4.27
C ARG A 220 6.59 0.87 -3.01
N LEU A 221 6.82 2.17 -3.14
CA LEU A 221 7.09 3.09 -2.03
C LEU A 221 6.07 4.23 -2.03
N ILE A 222 5.38 4.41 -0.91
CA ILE A 222 4.59 5.60 -0.62
C ILE A 222 5.40 6.47 0.34
N ASN A 223 5.89 7.59 -0.15
CA ASN A 223 6.46 8.63 0.70
C ASN A 223 5.37 9.61 1.09
N GLY A 224 5.37 10.09 2.32
CA GLY A 224 4.43 11.13 2.71
C GLY A 224 4.93 11.94 3.89
N VAL A 225 4.47 13.18 3.99
CA VAL A 225 4.76 14.06 5.14
C VAL A 225 4.15 13.51 6.43
N ALA A 226 4.58 14.00 7.59
CA ALA A 226 3.96 13.65 8.86
C ALA A 226 2.46 13.95 8.84
N GLY A 227 1.64 13.00 9.32
CA GLY A 227 0.18 13.17 9.35
C GLY A 227 -0.56 12.94 8.03
N SER A 228 0.10 12.47 6.96
CA SER A 228 -0.52 12.19 5.65
C SER A 228 -1.36 10.90 5.57
N GLY A 229 -1.55 10.16 6.67
CA GLY A 229 -2.34 8.92 6.67
C GLY A 229 -1.57 7.65 6.25
N LYS A 230 -0.24 7.71 6.14
CA LYS A 230 0.68 6.58 5.85
C LYS A 230 0.31 5.25 6.53
N SER A 231 0.27 5.23 7.86
CA SER A 231 -0.08 4.04 8.66
C SER A 231 -1.51 3.55 8.42
N LEU A 232 -2.44 4.47 8.11
CA LEU A 232 -3.83 4.14 7.77
C LEU A 232 -3.88 3.40 6.44
N ILE A 233 -3.16 3.89 5.42
CA ILE A 233 -3.04 3.22 4.12
C ILE A 233 -2.53 1.79 4.29
N VAL A 234 -1.53 1.55 5.15
CA VAL A 234 -1.00 0.20 5.39
C VAL A 234 -2.09 -0.77 5.88
N ILE A 235 -2.90 -0.39 6.88
CA ILE A 235 -3.93 -1.28 7.43
C ILE A 235 -5.13 -1.44 6.51
N TYR A 236 -5.55 -0.38 5.81
CA TYR A 236 -6.61 -0.45 4.80
C TYR A 236 -6.19 -1.34 3.64
N ARG A 237 -4.94 -1.20 3.20
CA ARG A 237 -4.39 -2.03 2.14
C ARG A 237 -4.30 -3.49 2.57
N ALA A 238 -3.88 -3.77 3.81
CA ALA A 238 -3.90 -5.12 4.35
C ALA A 238 -5.32 -5.72 4.33
N HIS A 239 -6.33 -4.94 4.75
CA HIS A 239 -7.72 -5.37 4.77
C HIS A 239 -8.27 -5.65 3.37
N ILE A 240 -8.04 -4.75 2.41
CA ILE A 240 -8.45 -4.93 1.01
C ILE A 240 -7.76 -6.16 0.40
N LEU A 241 -6.43 -6.28 0.54
CA LEU A 241 -5.68 -7.39 -0.03
C LEU A 241 -6.09 -8.74 0.57
N ARG A 242 -6.43 -8.78 1.86
CA ARG A 242 -6.95 -9.96 2.53
C ARG A 242 -8.27 -10.43 1.91
N ARG A 243 -9.17 -9.50 1.60
CA ARG A 243 -10.46 -9.80 0.96
C ARG A 243 -10.32 -10.19 -0.51
N LEU A 244 -9.43 -9.51 -1.25
CA LEU A 244 -9.16 -9.81 -2.66
C LEU A 244 -8.41 -11.14 -2.85
N PHE A 245 -7.51 -11.49 -1.91
CA PHE A 245 -6.68 -12.68 -1.99
C PHE A 245 -6.72 -13.52 -0.70
N PRO A 246 -7.82 -14.23 -0.41
CA PRO A 246 -8.01 -14.95 0.85
C PRO A 246 -7.03 -16.12 1.12
N ARG A 247 -6.18 -16.47 0.15
CA ARG A 247 -5.18 -17.54 0.30
C ARG A 247 -3.75 -17.02 0.40
N LYS A 248 -3.52 -15.75 0.06
CA LYS A 248 -2.18 -15.16 0.09
C LYS A 248 -1.78 -14.84 1.53
N ARG A 249 -0.53 -15.13 1.88
CA ARG A 249 0.04 -14.85 3.20
C ARG A 249 0.49 -13.39 3.26
N ILE A 250 -0.14 -12.62 4.15
CA ILE A 250 0.09 -11.18 4.29
C ILE A 250 0.79 -10.89 5.62
N LEU A 251 1.90 -10.16 5.54
CA LEU A 251 2.66 -9.67 6.69
C LEU A 251 2.70 -8.14 6.69
N VAL A 252 2.44 -7.55 7.84
CA VAL A 252 2.61 -6.12 8.11
C VAL A 252 3.71 -5.96 9.16
N LEU A 253 4.70 -5.15 8.82
CA LEU A 253 5.86 -4.86 9.66
C LEU A 253 5.91 -3.37 10.01
N THR A 254 6.35 -3.07 11.23
CA THR A 254 6.73 -1.73 11.66
C THR A 254 8.00 -1.77 12.51
N HIS A 255 8.64 -0.63 12.71
CA HIS A 255 9.75 -0.50 13.65
C HIS A 255 9.26 -0.27 15.09
N ASN A 256 8.12 0.39 15.29
CA ASN A 256 7.73 0.95 16.59
C ASN A 256 6.78 0.04 17.39
N ARG A 257 7.15 -0.27 18.65
CA ARG A 257 6.33 -1.06 19.58
C ARG A 257 5.00 -0.39 19.95
N ALA A 258 4.95 0.92 20.13
CA ALA A 258 3.70 1.60 20.43
C ALA A 258 2.75 1.56 19.21
N LEU A 259 3.32 1.77 18.01
CA LEU A 259 2.57 1.81 16.76
C LEU A 259 1.91 0.47 16.44
N ILE A 260 2.58 -0.67 16.70
CA ILE A 260 1.99 -1.97 16.37
C ILE A 260 0.72 -2.27 17.16
N HIS A 261 0.58 -1.78 18.39
CA HIS A 261 -0.64 -1.96 19.18
C HIS A 261 -1.81 -1.17 18.58
N ASP A 262 -1.55 0.06 18.13
CA ASP A 262 -2.56 0.88 17.46
C ASP A 262 -2.96 0.28 16.10
N LEU A 263 -1.98 -0.14 15.28
CA LEU A 263 -2.23 -0.82 14.00
C LEU A 263 -3.08 -2.07 14.19
N ARG A 264 -2.77 -2.92 15.17
CA ARG A 264 -3.55 -4.13 15.49
C ARG A 264 -4.97 -3.80 15.94
N ARG A 265 -5.15 -2.79 16.80
CA ARG A 265 -6.48 -2.35 17.24
C ARG A 265 -7.35 -1.94 16.05
N ARG A 266 -6.81 -1.05 15.20
CA ARG A 266 -7.54 -0.53 14.03
C ARG A 266 -7.81 -1.62 13.00
N TYR A 267 -6.83 -2.47 12.72
CA TYR A 267 -7.02 -3.61 11.80
C TYR A 267 -8.12 -4.55 12.31
N THR A 268 -8.13 -4.89 13.60
CA THR A 268 -9.16 -5.75 14.21
C THR A 268 -10.57 -5.14 14.06
N GLN A 269 -10.68 -3.82 14.20
CA GLN A 269 -11.95 -3.11 14.02
C GLN A 269 -12.41 -3.12 12.55
N LEU A 270 -11.50 -2.92 11.59
CA LEU A 270 -11.80 -2.98 10.15
C LEU A 270 -12.16 -4.39 9.68
N SER A 271 -11.42 -5.39 10.18
CA SER A 271 -11.50 -6.77 9.71
C SER A 271 -12.60 -7.57 10.40
N ALA A 272 -13.41 -6.94 11.24
CA ALA A 272 -14.38 -7.60 12.13
C ALA A 272 -13.77 -8.78 12.91
N GLY A 273 -12.49 -8.66 13.29
CA GLY A 273 -11.77 -9.67 14.05
C GLY A 273 -11.00 -10.72 13.24
N ASP A 274 -10.94 -10.65 11.91
CA ASP A 274 -10.04 -11.51 11.11
C ASP A 274 -8.58 -11.30 11.55
N ARG A 275 -7.89 -12.41 11.85
CA ARG A 275 -6.50 -12.48 12.35
C ARG A 275 -5.52 -13.11 11.36
N GLU A 276 -5.93 -13.40 10.13
CA GLU A 276 -5.06 -14.07 9.16
C GLU A 276 -3.91 -13.17 8.67
N VAL A 277 -4.11 -11.84 8.68
CA VAL A 277 -3.01 -10.90 8.43
C VAL A 277 -2.12 -10.85 9.67
N GLN A 278 -0.83 -11.05 9.45
CA GLN A 278 0.17 -11.06 10.51
C GLN A 278 0.73 -9.66 10.73
N LEU A 279 0.54 -9.08 11.91
CA LEU A 279 1.03 -7.74 12.25
C LEU A 279 2.11 -7.85 13.34
N TYR A 280 3.35 -7.43 13.04
CA TYR A 280 4.47 -7.47 14.00
C TYR A 280 5.34 -6.21 13.94
N THR A 281 6.09 -5.93 15.01
CA THR A 281 7.34 -5.19 14.82
C THR A 281 8.35 -6.11 14.14
N PHE A 282 9.31 -5.59 13.38
CA PHE A 282 10.30 -6.45 12.73
C PHE A 282 11.08 -7.32 13.74
N LEU A 283 11.53 -6.74 14.85
CA LEU A 283 12.18 -7.50 15.92
C LEU A 283 11.22 -8.48 16.63
N GLY A 284 9.94 -8.14 16.73
CA GLY A 284 8.91 -9.04 17.25
C GLY A 284 8.67 -10.25 16.33
N TRP A 285 8.71 -10.04 15.01
CA TRP A 285 8.69 -11.10 14.02
C TRP A 285 9.94 -11.99 14.12
N CYS A 286 11.13 -11.38 14.26
CA CYS A 286 12.37 -12.13 14.48
C CYS A 286 12.29 -13.00 15.74
N ARG A 287 11.75 -12.45 16.84
CA ARG A 287 11.52 -13.20 18.08
C ARG A 287 10.55 -14.36 17.88
N ARG A 288 9.47 -14.16 17.12
CA ARG A 288 8.44 -15.18 16.85
C ARG A 288 9.00 -16.37 16.06
N HIS A 289 9.96 -16.11 15.19
CA HIS A 289 10.61 -17.08 14.29
C HIS A 289 12.02 -17.46 14.73
N TRP A 290 12.39 -17.14 15.96
CA TRP A 290 13.65 -17.60 16.54
C TRP A 290 13.63 -19.14 16.65
N PRO A 291 14.69 -19.84 16.21
CA PRO A 291 14.73 -21.30 16.28
C PRO A 291 14.59 -21.81 17.73
N GLN A 292 13.85 -22.90 17.91
CA GLN A 292 13.53 -23.42 19.25
C GLN A 292 14.76 -24.01 19.97
N ASP A 293 15.71 -24.55 19.22
CA ASP A 293 16.97 -25.11 19.69
C ASP A 293 18.03 -24.05 20.05
N LYS A 294 17.80 -22.77 19.67
CA LYS A 294 18.72 -21.67 19.94
C LYS A 294 18.28 -20.87 21.16
N VAL A 295 19.18 -20.70 22.11
CA VAL A 295 18.93 -19.90 23.32
C VAL A 295 18.70 -18.44 22.95
N TRP A 296 17.57 -17.90 23.40
CA TRP A 296 17.33 -16.45 23.34
C TRP A 296 18.00 -15.75 24.52
N ARG A 297 19.05 -14.99 24.22
CA ARG A 297 19.81 -14.25 25.22
C ARG A 297 19.08 -12.98 25.64
N LYS A 298 19.28 -12.54 26.89
CA LYS A 298 18.69 -11.28 27.35
C LYS A 298 19.36 -10.11 26.62
N THR A 299 18.56 -9.15 26.18
CA THR A 299 19.10 -7.95 25.54
C THR A 299 19.65 -6.98 26.58
N ILE A 300 20.87 -6.50 26.40
CA ILE A 300 21.47 -5.50 27.28
C ILE A 300 20.76 -4.14 27.14
N GLY A 301 20.55 -3.46 28.27
CA GLY A 301 19.91 -2.14 28.30
C GLY A 301 20.88 -1.02 27.88
N TYR A 302 20.37 0.09 27.34
CA TYR A 302 21.18 1.17 26.78
C TYR A 302 22.27 1.70 27.74
N ARG A 303 21.94 1.95 29.01
CA ARG A 303 22.93 2.43 30.01
C ARG A 303 24.08 1.43 30.21
N ALA A 304 23.77 0.14 30.26
CA ALA A 304 24.79 -0.90 30.40
C ALA A 304 25.61 -1.06 29.10
N ARG A 305 24.99 -0.92 27.92
CA ARG A 305 25.72 -0.87 26.63
C ARG A 305 26.73 0.28 26.62
N LEU A 306 26.31 1.47 27.06
CA LEU A 306 27.16 2.66 27.10
C LEU A 306 28.33 2.47 28.08
N SER A 307 28.06 1.93 29.27
CA SER A 307 29.13 1.63 30.24
C SER A 307 30.14 0.63 29.70
N LEU A 308 29.68 -0.44 29.03
CA LEU A 308 30.55 -1.45 28.43
C LEU A 308 31.37 -0.87 27.27
N ALA A 309 30.74 -0.08 26.41
CA ALA A 309 31.42 0.59 25.31
C ALA A 309 32.45 1.63 25.80
N ALA A 310 32.19 2.32 26.91
CA ALA A 310 33.15 3.24 27.50
C ALA A 310 34.37 2.50 28.07
N GLN A 311 34.16 1.39 28.77
CA GLN A 311 35.25 0.56 29.30
C GLN A 311 36.15 0.04 28.17
N ILE A 312 35.56 -0.55 27.14
CA ILE A 312 36.30 -1.12 26.00
C ILE A 312 36.89 0.00 25.13
N GLY A 313 36.16 1.09 24.92
CA GLY A 313 36.65 2.26 24.20
C GLY A 313 37.91 2.84 24.87
N HIS A 314 37.95 2.91 26.20
CA HIS A 314 39.14 3.38 26.91
C HIS A 314 40.37 2.50 26.64
N GLU A 315 40.21 1.17 26.69
CA GLU A 315 41.29 0.20 26.47
C GLU A 315 41.79 0.22 25.02
N PHE A 316 40.90 0.22 24.04
CA PHE A 316 41.26 0.03 22.64
C PHE A 316 41.41 1.33 21.85
N LEU A 317 40.83 2.43 22.30
CA LEU A 317 40.64 3.68 21.54
C LEU A 317 40.93 4.94 22.37
N GLY A 318 41.44 4.83 23.61
CA GLY A 318 41.58 5.95 24.55
C GLY A 318 42.53 7.08 24.11
N ASP A 319 43.43 6.82 23.17
CA ASP A 319 44.33 7.78 22.52
C ASP A 319 43.77 8.33 21.19
N THR A 320 42.52 7.99 20.84
CA THR A 320 41.85 8.43 19.60
C THR A 320 40.72 9.41 19.90
N ALA A 321 40.20 10.07 18.85
CA ALA A 321 39.03 10.94 18.95
C ALA A 321 37.68 10.16 18.97
N VAL A 322 37.70 8.83 18.97
CA VAL A 322 36.48 8.00 18.92
C VAL A 322 35.88 7.89 20.32
N SER A 323 34.74 8.54 20.54
CA SER A 323 34.01 8.43 21.82
C SER A 323 33.26 7.10 21.94
N GLU A 324 32.80 6.79 23.15
CA GLU A 324 31.95 5.63 23.41
C GLU A 324 30.63 5.66 22.63
N GLN A 325 30.06 6.85 22.37
CA GLN A 325 28.89 6.99 21.51
C GLN A 325 29.24 6.66 20.06
N MET A 326 30.36 7.17 19.54
CA MET A 326 30.82 6.84 18.19
C MET A 326 31.06 5.34 18.02
N LEU A 327 31.64 4.69 19.03
CA LEU A 327 31.81 3.23 19.05
C LEU A 327 30.48 2.48 19.02
N LEU A 328 29.50 2.89 19.84
CA LEU A 328 28.17 2.27 19.82
C LEU A 328 27.45 2.46 18.48
N GLU A 329 27.51 3.67 17.92
CA GLU A 329 26.95 3.93 16.59
C GLU A 329 27.61 3.08 15.52
N GLU A 330 28.90 2.77 15.67
CA GLU A 330 29.66 1.89 14.79
C GLU A 330 29.28 0.42 14.93
N ILE A 331 29.12 -0.05 16.17
CA ILE A 331 28.61 -1.39 16.46
C ILE A 331 27.23 -1.57 15.84
N ASP A 332 26.33 -0.60 16.02
CA ASP A 332 24.97 -0.66 15.48
C ASP A 332 25.00 -0.65 13.94
N TRP A 333 25.81 0.22 13.33
CA TRP A 333 25.97 0.27 11.87
C TRP A 333 26.54 -1.00 11.26
N TYR A 334 27.52 -1.61 11.93
CA TYR A 334 28.11 -2.89 11.55
C TYR A 334 27.07 -4.01 11.63
N LYS A 335 26.28 -4.06 12.71
CA LYS A 335 25.24 -5.08 12.92
C LYS A 335 24.06 -4.94 11.97
N ASP A 336 23.76 -3.73 11.51
CA ASP A 336 22.68 -3.41 10.57
C ASP A 336 22.96 -3.81 9.11
N ARG A 337 24.16 -4.32 8.81
CA ARG A 337 24.61 -4.70 7.46
C ARG A 337 25.08 -6.15 7.40
N LEU A 338 25.19 -6.67 6.17
CA LEU A 338 25.76 -8.00 5.86
C LEU A 338 27.31 -7.99 5.90
N LEU A 339 27.89 -7.40 6.94
CA LEU A 339 29.35 -7.40 7.16
C LEU A 339 29.65 -8.50 8.17
N PHE A 340 30.34 -9.59 7.84
CA PHE A 340 30.57 -10.71 8.77
C PHE A 340 32.04 -10.98 9.07
N SER A 341 32.95 -10.33 8.34
CA SER A 341 34.39 -10.44 8.55
C SER A 341 35.04 -9.07 8.80
N ARG A 342 36.30 -9.11 9.25
CA ARG A 342 37.16 -7.93 9.37
C ARG A 342 37.35 -7.24 8.03
N ASP A 343 37.58 -8.02 6.97
CA ASP A 343 37.80 -7.50 5.63
C ASP A 343 36.54 -6.82 5.08
N ASP A 344 35.36 -7.42 5.27
CA ASP A 344 34.08 -6.80 4.91
C ASP A 344 33.95 -5.43 5.59
N TYR A 345 34.23 -5.39 6.90
CA TYR A 345 34.15 -4.16 7.66
C TYR A 345 35.16 -3.12 7.19
N LEU A 346 36.41 -3.48 6.89
CA LEU A 346 37.43 -2.51 6.47
C LEU A 346 37.15 -1.94 5.07
N GLN A 347 36.60 -2.76 4.17
CA GLN A 347 36.28 -2.36 2.79
C GLN A 347 34.91 -1.68 2.65
N ALA A 348 34.04 -1.79 3.66
CA ALA A 348 32.70 -1.21 3.59
C ALA A 348 32.72 0.31 3.44
N ASP A 349 31.89 0.81 2.53
CA ASP A 349 31.64 2.24 2.30
C ASP A 349 30.92 2.85 3.52
N ARG A 350 31.54 3.90 4.09
CA ARG A 350 31.08 4.62 5.28
C ARG A 350 30.41 5.96 4.95
N THR A 351 30.05 6.20 3.70
CA THR A 351 29.45 7.47 3.29
C THR A 351 28.20 7.79 4.15
N GLY A 352 28.13 9.02 4.67
CA GLY A 352 27.03 9.50 5.50
C GLY A 352 27.10 9.17 7.00
N ARG A 353 28.23 8.67 7.51
CA ARG A 353 28.39 8.31 8.94
C ARG A 353 28.72 9.47 9.89
N GLY A 354 28.97 10.68 9.38
CA GLY A 354 29.16 11.88 10.19
C GLY A 354 30.57 12.05 10.80
N PHE A 355 31.36 10.98 10.93
CA PHE A 355 32.78 11.08 11.31
C PHE A 355 33.67 10.17 10.45
N ALA A 356 34.85 10.68 10.10
CA ALA A 356 35.82 9.97 9.29
C ALA A 356 36.71 9.08 10.17
N LEU A 357 36.96 7.85 9.71
CA LEU A 357 37.92 6.93 10.32
C LEU A 357 38.95 6.53 9.27
N ASN A 358 40.23 6.73 9.56
CA ASN A 358 41.30 6.20 8.72
C ASN A 358 41.42 4.67 8.88
N GLN A 359 42.14 4.01 7.97
CA GLN A 359 42.21 2.54 7.94
C GLN A 359 42.81 1.93 9.22
N SER A 360 43.81 2.58 9.83
CA SER A 360 44.42 2.14 11.09
C SER A 360 43.41 2.17 12.25
N ILE A 361 42.70 3.29 12.42
CA ILE A 361 41.66 3.44 13.45
C ILE A 361 40.50 2.47 13.18
N ARG A 362 40.11 2.24 11.92
CA ARG A 362 39.10 1.22 11.60
C ARG A 362 39.50 -0.16 12.10
N GLY A 363 40.77 -0.56 11.92
CA GLY A 363 41.30 -1.80 12.48
C GLY A 363 41.07 -1.89 13.99
N ARG A 364 41.50 -0.87 14.74
CA ARG A 364 41.32 -0.80 16.19
C ARG A 364 39.85 -0.79 16.62
N VAL A 365 39.00 -0.10 15.88
CA VAL A 365 37.56 -0.07 16.14
C VAL A 365 36.95 -1.46 15.92
N TYR A 366 37.37 -2.20 14.89
CA TYR A 366 36.94 -3.59 14.70
C TYR A 366 37.36 -4.49 15.87
N ASP A 367 38.58 -4.32 16.35
CA ASP A 367 39.10 -5.08 17.49
C ASP A 367 38.29 -4.74 18.76
N ALA A 368 37.97 -3.46 19.00
CA ALA A 368 37.08 -3.02 20.07
C ALA A 368 35.66 -3.59 19.94
N MET A 369 35.07 -3.61 18.73
CA MET A 369 33.76 -4.21 18.48
C MET A 369 33.76 -5.73 18.75
N THR A 370 34.87 -6.40 18.45
CA THR A 370 35.06 -7.84 18.71
C THR A 370 35.10 -8.10 20.21
N ALA A 371 35.94 -7.35 20.96
CA ALA A 371 35.99 -7.42 22.41
C ALA A 371 34.63 -7.12 23.06
N TYR A 372 33.89 -6.14 22.51
CA TYR A 372 32.53 -5.82 22.95
C TYR A 372 31.57 -6.99 22.76
N HIS A 373 31.62 -7.65 21.60
CA HIS A 373 30.79 -8.81 21.34
C HIS A 373 31.15 -9.98 22.26
N GLU A 374 32.44 -10.27 22.46
CA GLU A 374 32.93 -11.31 23.37
C GLU A 374 32.48 -11.06 24.82
N ALA A 375 32.57 -9.82 25.30
CA ALA A 375 32.09 -9.45 26.63
C ALA A 375 30.59 -9.72 26.81
N LEU A 376 29.77 -9.39 25.80
CA LEU A 376 28.34 -9.75 25.82
C LEU A 376 28.12 -11.27 25.82
N GLN A 377 28.87 -12.01 25.00
CA GLN A 377 28.76 -13.46 24.94
C GLN A 377 29.10 -14.14 26.27
N ASN A 378 30.18 -13.70 26.94
CA ASN A 378 30.62 -14.21 28.24
C ASN A 378 29.56 -13.99 29.33
N GLN A 379 28.77 -12.92 29.21
CA GLN A 379 27.65 -12.63 30.12
C GLN A 379 26.33 -13.25 29.67
N GLN A 380 26.31 -14.05 28.60
CA GLN A 380 25.10 -14.58 27.96
C GLN A 380 24.08 -13.50 27.57
N LEU A 381 24.57 -12.32 27.20
CA LEU A 381 23.78 -11.19 26.72
C LEU A 381 23.87 -11.06 25.19
N MET A 382 23.00 -10.21 24.63
CA MET A 382 23.07 -9.77 23.23
C MET A 382 22.53 -8.34 23.08
N ASP A 383 22.78 -7.71 21.94
CA ASP A 383 22.14 -6.45 21.56
C ASP A 383 20.88 -6.69 20.72
N TRP A 384 20.05 -5.64 20.60
CA TRP A 384 18.95 -5.64 19.64
C TRP A 384 19.42 -5.82 18.19
N GLY A 385 20.58 -5.28 17.82
CA GLY A 385 21.19 -5.48 16.50
C GLY A 385 21.63 -6.92 16.24
N ASP A 386 21.88 -7.70 17.31
CA ASP A 386 22.25 -9.11 17.17
C ASP A 386 21.05 -9.99 16.80
N VAL A 387 19.83 -9.60 17.16
CA VAL A 387 18.62 -10.37 16.88
C VAL A 387 18.44 -10.68 15.39
N PRO A 388 18.31 -9.68 14.49
CA PRO A 388 18.13 -9.97 13.06
C PRO A 388 19.38 -10.60 12.45
N ARG A 389 20.56 -10.26 12.95
CA ARG A 389 21.84 -10.76 12.45
C ARG A 389 22.06 -12.24 12.75
N GLN A 390 21.76 -12.68 13.96
CA GLN A 390 21.79 -14.09 14.32
C GLN A 390 20.71 -14.87 13.59
N LEU A 391 19.48 -14.33 13.50
CA LEU A 391 18.40 -14.99 12.76
C LEU A 391 18.78 -15.20 11.29
N TRP A 392 19.39 -14.18 10.66
CA TRP A 392 19.92 -14.31 9.30
C TRP A 392 20.97 -15.41 9.19
N ARG A 393 21.92 -15.49 10.14
CA ARG A 393 22.94 -16.55 10.16
C ARG A 393 22.35 -17.94 10.31
N PHE A 394 21.44 -18.14 11.26
CA PHE A 394 20.79 -19.43 11.45
C PHE A 394 20.03 -19.84 10.20
N TRP A 395 19.32 -18.90 9.58
CA TRP A 395 18.59 -19.17 8.36
C TRP A 395 19.51 -19.48 7.17
N HIS A 396 20.61 -18.74 7.02
CA HIS A 396 21.61 -18.99 5.99
C HIS A 396 22.28 -20.36 6.13
N ASN A 397 22.52 -20.80 7.38
CA ASN A 397 23.12 -22.09 7.70
C ASN A 397 22.13 -23.28 7.66
N GLY A 398 20.84 -23.04 7.38
CA GLY A 398 19.81 -24.08 7.43
C GLY A 398 19.35 -24.48 8.84
N GLU A 399 19.75 -23.73 9.87
CA GLU A 399 19.39 -23.94 11.28
C GLU A 399 18.07 -23.25 11.65
N ALA A 400 17.50 -22.44 10.76
CA ALA A 400 16.18 -21.83 10.91
C ALA A 400 15.36 -22.05 9.64
N ALA A 401 14.04 -22.23 9.79
CA ALA A 401 13.10 -22.22 8.68
C ALA A 401 12.19 -21.00 8.80
N LEU A 402 12.38 -20.02 7.92
CA LEU A 402 11.56 -18.82 7.88
C LEU A 402 10.36 -19.01 6.93
N PRO A 403 9.18 -18.51 7.28
CA PRO A 403 8.01 -18.58 6.41
C PRO A 403 8.18 -17.72 5.15
N ARG A 404 7.47 -18.10 4.08
CA ARG A 404 7.26 -17.26 2.90
C ARG A 404 5.99 -16.43 3.01
N TYR A 405 6.01 -15.22 2.44
CA TYR A 405 4.88 -14.32 2.34
C TYR A 405 4.71 -13.82 0.91
N ASP A 406 3.48 -13.80 0.44
CA ASP A 406 3.16 -13.27 -0.89
C ASP A 406 3.12 -11.74 -0.86
N ILE A 407 2.73 -11.16 0.29
CA ILE A 407 2.56 -9.71 0.44
C ILE A 407 3.21 -9.30 1.75
N ILE A 408 4.13 -8.33 1.68
CA ILE A 408 4.71 -7.68 2.85
C ILE A 408 4.48 -6.18 2.75
N LEU A 409 3.82 -5.62 3.77
CA LEU A 409 3.60 -4.19 3.94
C LEU A 409 4.50 -3.69 5.08
N VAL A 410 5.29 -2.65 4.83
CA VAL A 410 6.20 -2.09 5.83
C VAL A 410 5.81 -0.64 6.12
N ASP A 411 5.44 -0.38 7.36
CA ASP A 411 5.24 0.97 7.87
C ASP A 411 6.54 1.50 8.50
N GLU A 412 6.73 2.81 8.40
CA GLU A 412 7.92 3.51 8.89
C GLU A 412 9.24 2.91 8.35
N ALA A 413 9.24 2.58 7.04
CA ALA A 413 10.34 1.86 6.39
C ALA A 413 11.68 2.62 6.43
N GLN A 414 11.68 3.94 6.64
CA GLN A 414 12.90 4.74 6.81
C GLN A 414 13.71 4.41 8.08
N PHE A 415 13.17 3.63 9.02
CA PHE A 415 13.89 3.14 10.20
C PHE A 415 14.35 1.68 10.09
N PHE A 416 14.15 1.03 8.93
CA PHE A 416 14.60 -0.33 8.71
C PHE A 416 16.06 -0.33 8.25
N ALA A 417 16.85 -1.25 8.81
CA ALA A 417 18.23 -1.44 8.43
C ALA A 417 18.37 -2.24 7.11
N PRO A 418 19.49 -2.09 6.38
CA PRO A 418 19.76 -2.86 5.16
C PRO A 418 19.62 -4.38 5.37
N LEU A 419 20.19 -4.93 6.45
CA LEU A 419 20.05 -6.34 6.80
C LEU A 419 18.58 -6.79 6.95
N TRP A 420 17.72 -5.90 7.45
CA TRP A 420 16.31 -6.22 7.65
C TRP A 420 15.59 -6.32 6.30
N PHE A 421 15.89 -5.41 5.38
CA PHE A 421 15.40 -5.51 4.00
C PHE A 421 15.93 -6.76 3.30
N GLU A 422 17.17 -7.16 3.54
CA GLU A 422 17.70 -8.42 3.01
C GLU A 422 16.91 -9.64 3.50
N ILE A 423 16.53 -9.69 4.78
CA ILE A 423 15.63 -10.73 5.30
C ILE A 423 14.25 -10.63 4.62
N ILE A 424 13.66 -9.43 4.55
CA ILE A 424 12.32 -9.18 3.98
C ILE A 424 12.24 -9.63 2.52
N LYS A 425 13.19 -9.21 1.68
CA LYS A 425 13.27 -9.61 0.26
C LYS A 425 13.29 -11.11 0.10
N ARG A 426 13.99 -11.78 1.01
CA ARG A 426 14.23 -13.21 0.98
C ARG A 426 13.09 -14.05 1.54
N ILE A 427 12.22 -13.50 2.39
CA ILE A 427 10.99 -14.16 2.84
C ILE A 427 9.79 -13.85 1.94
N LEU A 428 9.93 -12.93 0.98
CA LEU A 428 8.93 -12.80 -0.08
C LEU A 428 8.90 -14.05 -0.94
N THR A 429 7.72 -14.39 -1.44
CA THR A 429 7.55 -15.39 -2.50
C THR A 429 8.30 -14.91 -3.75
N PRO A 430 9.22 -15.70 -4.32
CA PRO A 430 9.91 -15.31 -5.56
C PRO A 430 8.93 -15.06 -6.70
N ASP A 431 9.27 -14.12 -7.58
CA ASP A 431 8.61 -13.69 -8.82
C ASP A 431 7.19 -13.11 -8.70
N THR A 432 6.48 -13.46 -7.63
CA THR A 432 5.07 -13.09 -7.36
C THR A 432 4.91 -12.26 -6.09
N GLY A 433 5.97 -12.14 -5.29
CA GLY A 433 5.97 -11.38 -4.04
C GLY A 433 5.72 -9.90 -4.27
N HIS A 434 5.00 -9.27 -3.34
CA HIS A 434 4.69 -7.84 -3.37
C HIS A 434 5.15 -7.15 -2.08
N LEU A 435 6.15 -6.28 -2.22
CA LEU A 435 6.65 -5.41 -1.16
C LEU A 435 6.08 -4.00 -1.31
N PHE A 436 5.34 -3.56 -0.31
CA PHE A 436 4.79 -2.21 -0.24
C PHE A 436 5.36 -1.49 0.97
N LEU A 437 6.08 -0.41 0.72
CA LEU A 437 6.76 0.38 1.74
C LEU A 437 6.04 1.70 1.92
N VAL A 438 5.94 2.15 3.16
CA VAL A 438 5.46 3.48 3.50
C VAL A 438 6.51 4.17 4.36
N ALA A 439 6.87 5.40 4.01
CA ALA A 439 7.96 6.11 4.68
C ALA A 439 7.78 7.63 4.71
N ASP A 440 8.53 8.29 5.59
CA ASP A 440 8.69 9.74 5.62
C ASP A 440 10.10 10.14 5.17
N ALA A 441 10.19 10.92 4.10
CA ALA A 441 11.47 11.34 3.52
C ALA A 441 12.29 12.27 4.45
N SER A 442 11.66 12.86 5.47
CA SER A 442 12.32 13.74 6.43
C SER A 442 12.91 13.02 7.65
N GLN A 443 12.76 11.69 7.73
CA GLN A 443 13.09 10.90 8.92
C GLN A 443 14.03 9.73 8.62
N GLY A 444 14.55 9.11 9.68
CA GLY A 444 15.34 7.88 9.58
C GLY A 444 16.66 8.04 8.81
N PHE A 445 17.06 7.00 8.06
CA PHE A 445 18.31 7.03 7.29
C PHE A 445 18.28 8.07 6.15
N LEU A 446 17.09 8.45 5.67
CA LEU A 446 16.92 9.44 4.61
C LEU A 446 17.38 10.84 5.05
N LYS A 447 17.12 11.21 6.31
CA LYS A 447 17.62 12.47 6.90
C LYS A 447 19.15 12.53 6.94
N ARG A 448 19.83 11.38 6.95
CA ARG A 448 21.29 11.26 7.00
C ARG A 448 21.95 11.21 5.61
N GLY A 449 21.17 11.47 4.54
CA GLY A 449 21.66 11.45 3.15
C GLY A 449 21.83 10.06 2.54
N GLN A 450 21.43 8.99 3.25
CA GLN A 450 21.43 7.64 2.69
C GLN A 450 20.21 7.43 1.80
N SER A 451 20.35 6.60 0.76
CA SER A 451 19.31 6.31 -0.23
C SER A 451 18.68 4.93 -0.04
N TRP A 452 17.49 4.72 -0.61
CA TRP A 452 16.88 3.38 -0.68
C TRP A 452 17.79 2.37 -1.38
N LEU A 453 18.52 2.81 -2.42
CA LEU A 453 19.45 1.97 -3.17
C LEU A 453 20.59 1.48 -2.27
N SER A 454 21.15 2.34 -1.42
CA SER A 454 22.17 1.95 -0.44
C SER A 454 21.64 1.01 0.65
N SER A 455 20.31 0.95 0.85
CA SER A 455 19.64 -0.02 1.73
C SER A 455 19.21 -1.30 1.00
N GLY A 456 19.62 -1.49 -0.26
CA GLY A 456 19.35 -2.68 -1.04
C GLY A 456 17.99 -2.70 -1.76
N LEU A 457 17.35 -1.53 -1.94
CA LEU A 457 16.04 -1.37 -2.57
C LEU A 457 16.08 -0.35 -3.70
N ASP A 458 15.85 -0.79 -4.93
CA ASP A 458 15.70 0.12 -6.08
C ASP A 458 14.23 0.51 -6.28
N VAL A 459 13.91 1.73 -5.84
CA VAL A 459 12.56 2.31 -5.90
C VAL A 459 12.35 3.27 -7.08
N ARG A 460 13.32 3.41 -7.99
CA ARG A 460 13.22 4.37 -9.12
C ARG A 460 11.99 4.06 -9.99
N GLY A 461 11.19 5.09 -10.27
CA GLY A 461 9.92 4.96 -11.01
C GLY A 461 8.78 4.26 -10.24
N ARG A 462 8.98 3.96 -8.95
CA ARG A 462 8.04 3.18 -8.13
C ARG A 462 7.60 3.90 -6.86
N VAL A 463 7.83 5.21 -6.82
CA VAL A 463 7.51 6.08 -5.68
C VAL A 463 6.27 6.91 -5.98
N HIS A 464 5.35 6.95 -5.03
CA HIS A 464 4.24 7.89 -4.99
C HIS A 464 4.37 8.78 -3.75
N ARG A 465 3.94 10.05 -3.82
CA ARG A 465 4.21 11.06 -2.78
C ARG A 465 2.92 11.73 -2.28
N LEU A 466 2.59 11.48 -1.02
CA LEU A 466 1.50 12.14 -0.30
C LEU A 466 1.98 13.46 0.30
N GLN A 467 1.47 14.58 -0.22
CA GLN A 467 1.94 15.92 0.16
C GLN A 467 1.14 16.55 1.30
N LYS A 468 -0.11 16.13 1.49
CA LYS A 468 -1.06 16.76 2.43
C LYS A 468 -0.99 16.13 3.82
N SER A 469 -0.96 16.96 4.85
CA SER A 469 -1.10 16.56 6.26
C SER A 469 -2.55 16.70 6.71
N TYR A 470 -3.01 15.73 7.51
CA TYR A 470 -4.34 15.70 8.12
C TYR A 470 -4.30 15.80 9.66
N ARG A 471 -3.12 15.98 10.25
CA ARG A 471 -2.95 16.17 11.70
C ARG A 471 -3.00 17.63 12.14
N THR A 472 -2.73 18.54 11.22
CA THR A 472 -2.65 19.99 11.42
C THR A 472 -3.96 20.66 11.06
#